data_AF-A0A2I7SJ21-F1
#
_entry.id   AF-A0A2I7SJ21-F1
#
_cell.length_a   1.000
_cell.length_b   1.000
_cell.length_c   1.000
_cell.angle_alpha   90.00
_cell.angle_beta   90.00
_cell.angle_gamma   90.00
#
_symmetry.space_group_name_H-M   'P 1'
#
loop_
_entity.id
_entity.type
_entity.pdbx_description
1 polymer ?
#
loop_
_entity_poly.entity_id
_entity_poly.type
_entity_poly.pdbx_seq_one_letter_code
_entity_poly.pdbx_strand_id
1 'polypeptide(L)' 'MKTTEYGNREISITYCPFQCQQSNICTQELSDVFQNSVIPWIDPEGSTTEKIIKQIKKCPSGALKYKLHKKEMAY' A
#
# COMPACT_ATOMS: atom_id res chain seq x y z
N MET A 1 -11.62 -13.07 -8.67
CA MET A 1 -10.78 -12.68 -7.51
C MET A 1 -10.91 -11.18 -7.36
N LYS A 2 -11.32 -10.64 -6.21
CA LYS A 2 -11.51 -9.18 -6.03
C LYS A 2 -10.26 -8.59 -5.40
N THR A 3 -9.55 -7.76 -6.15
CA THR A 3 -8.48 -6.88 -5.66
C THR A 3 -9.03 -5.45 -5.61
N THR A 4 -8.63 -4.71 -4.58
CA THR A 4 -8.98 -3.29 -4.47
C THR A 4 -7.75 -2.46 -4.75
N GLU A 5 -7.89 -1.43 -5.57
CA GLU A 5 -6.82 -0.51 -5.92
C GLU A 5 -7.03 0.83 -5.21
N TYR A 6 -5.98 1.32 -4.58
CA TYR A 6 -5.92 2.58 -3.85
C TYR A 6 -4.71 3.34 -4.35
N GLY A 7 -4.84 4.60 -4.74
CA GLY A 7 -3.69 5.34 -5.23
C GLY A 7 -3.89 6.82 -5.17
N ASN A 8 -2.78 7.54 -5.19
CA ASN A 8 -2.73 8.98 -5.35
C ASN A 8 -2.05 9.30 -6.69
N ARG A 9 -1.63 10.57 -6.86
CA ARG A 9 -0.99 11.06 -8.10
C ARG A 9 0.42 10.49 -8.32
N GLU A 10 1.03 9.87 -7.32
CA GLU A 10 2.42 9.39 -7.34
C GLU A 10 2.53 7.87 -7.27
N ILE A 11 1.62 7.19 -6.59
CA ILE A 11 1.65 5.75 -6.37
C ILE A 11 0.23 5.14 -6.41
N SER A 12 0.11 3.98 -7.04
CA SER A 12 -1.05 3.08 -6.90
C SER A 12 -0.65 1.83 -6.13
N ILE A 13 -1.49 1.44 -5.20
CA ILE A 13 -1.35 0.30 -4.28
C ILE A 13 -2.50 -0.65 -4.59
N THR A 14 -2.17 -1.90 -4.91
CA THR A 14 -3.17 -2.95 -5.11
C THR A 14 -3.17 -3.86 -3.89
N TYR A 15 -4.35 -4.08 -3.32
CA TYR A 15 -4.57 -4.94 -2.18
C TYR A 15 -5.37 -6.18 -2.55
N CYS A 16 -4.82 -7.35 -2.22
CA CYS A 16 -5.43 -8.66 -2.43
C CYS A 16 -5.74 -9.31 -1.08
N PRO A 17 -6.99 -9.24 -0.57
CA PRO A 17 -7.34 -9.81 0.73
C PRO A 17 -7.14 -11.33 0.78
N PHE A 18 -7.27 -12.03 -0.35
CA PHE A 18 -7.07 -13.48 -0.42
C PHE A 18 -5.62 -13.93 -0.16
N GLN A 19 -4.64 -13.06 -0.47
CA GLN A 19 -3.23 -13.31 -0.19
C GLN A 19 -2.82 -12.76 1.19
N CYS A 20 -3.67 -12.00 1.86
CA CYS A 20 -3.36 -11.41 3.15
C CYS A 20 -3.44 -12.49 4.24
N GLN A 21 -2.33 -12.75 4.93
CA GLN A 21 -2.30 -13.66 6.08
C GLN A 21 -2.63 -12.96 7.40
N GLN A 22 -3.21 -11.75 7.35
CA GLN A 22 -3.54 -10.92 8.51
C GLN A 22 -2.36 -10.76 9.49
N SER A 23 -1.15 -10.57 8.95
CA SER A 23 0.08 -10.44 9.75
C SER A 23 0.12 -9.17 10.62
N ASN A 24 -0.77 -8.19 10.38
CA ASN A 24 -0.84 -6.89 11.05
C ASN A 24 0.42 -6.00 10.99
N ILE A 25 1.51 -6.45 10.35
CA ILE A 25 2.75 -5.68 10.18
C ILE A 25 2.51 -4.36 9.43
N CYS A 26 1.69 -4.38 8.36
CA CYS A 26 1.29 -3.19 7.60
C CYS A 26 0.65 -2.12 8.48
N THR A 27 -0.32 -2.50 9.31
CA THR A 27 -1.05 -1.59 10.20
C THR A 27 -0.24 -1.18 11.43
N GLN A 28 0.71 -2.00 11.91
CA GLN A 28 1.53 -1.69 13.09
C GLN A 28 2.66 -0.70 12.77
N GLU A 29 3.35 -0.89 11.64
CA GLU A 29 4.49 -0.04 11.27
C GLU A 29 4.06 1.25 10.55
N LEU A 30 2.91 1.22 9.86
CA LEU A 30 2.46 2.33 9.02
C LEU A 30 0.93 2.49 9.10
N SER A 31 0.43 2.70 10.32
CA SER A 31 -1.00 2.90 10.64
C SER A 31 -1.61 4.13 9.97
N ASP A 32 -0.80 5.11 9.58
CA ASP A 32 -1.26 6.30 8.84
C ASP A 32 -1.74 5.93 7.43
N VAL A 33 -1.21 4.85 6.84
CA VAL A 33 -1.53 4.42 5.48
C VAL A 33 -2.38 3.16 5.50
N PHE A 34 -2.01 2.15 6.26
CA PHE A 34 -2.73 0.88 6.30
C PHE A 34 -3.62 0.84 7.55
N GLN A 35 -4.93 0.80 7.34
CA GLN A 35 -5.95 0.79 8.37
C GLN A 35 -6.87 -0.43 8.17
N ASN A 36 -7.19 -1.13 9.26
CA ASN A 36 -8.08 -2.30 9.21
C ASN A 36 -9.50 -2.01 9.76
N SER A 37 -9.68 -0.84 10.38
CA SER A 37 -10.92 -0.46 11.09
C SER A 37 -11.60 0.77 10.51
N VAL A 38 -10.94 1.48 9.59
CA VAL A 38 -11.42 2.72 8.97
C VAL A 38 -11.44 2.55 7.46
N ILE A 39 -12.45 3.13 6.80
CA ILE A 39 -12.59 3.13 5.35
C ILE A 39 -12.24 4.54 4.84
N PRO A 40 -11.34 4.67 3.86
CA PRO A 40 -10.66 3.61 3.10
C PRO A 40 -9.58 2.86 3.90
N TRP A 41 -9.42 1.56 3.64
CA TRP A 41 -8.45 0.70 4.36
C TRP A 41 -6.99 1.04 4.05
N ILE A 42 -6.76 1.67 2.90
CA ILE A 42 -5.44 2.09 2.47
C ILE A 42 -5.54 3.56 2.06
N ASP A 43 -4.84 4.40 2.79
CA ASP A 43 -4.72 5.82 2.53
C ASP A 43 -3.30 6.16 2.05
N PRO A 44 -3.08 6.28 0.72
CA PRO A 44 -1.76 6.59 0.18
C PRO A 44 -1.28 8.01 0.49
N GLU A 45 -2.10 8.88 1.08
CA GLU A 45 -1.73 10.25 1.46
C GLU A 45 -1.21 10.35 2.91
N GLY A 46 -1.49 9.36 3.77
CA GLY A 46 -1.03 9.32 5.15
C GLY A 46 0.49 9.17 5.33
N SER A 47 1.26 8.85 4.28
CA SER A 47 2.72 8.81 4.36
C SER A 47 3.41 9.04 3.02
N THR A 48 4.74 9.13 3.06
CA THR A 48 5.53 9.28 1.83
C THR A 48 5.56 7.99 1.03
N THR A 49 5.54 8.12 -0.29
CA THR A 49 5.63 7.01 -1.26
C THR A 49 6.77 6.03 -0.94
N GLU A 50 7.93 6.52 -0.50
CA GLU A 50 9.06 5.67 -0.10
C GLU A 50 8.77 4.77 1.10
N LYS A 51 8.12 5.31 2.14
CA LYS A 51 7.72 4.54 3.34
C LYS A 51 6.70 3.48 2.98
N ILE A 52 5.73 3.84 2.14
CA ILE A 52 4.72 2.92 1.62
C ILE A 52 5.38 1.76 0.89
N ILE A 53 6.31 2.04 -0.03
CA ILE A 53 7.05 1.00 -0.77
C ILE A 53 7.82 0.07 0.16
N LYS A 54 8.55 0.65 1.13
CA LYS A 54 9.30 -0.15 2.12
C LYS A 54 8.36 -1.06 2.90
N GLN A 55 7.19 -0.56 3.28
CA GLN A 55 6.20 -1.34 4.02
C GLN A 55 5.60 -2.47 3.17
N ILE A 56 5.28 -2.19 1.91
CA ILE A 56 4.76 -3.19 0.97
C ILE A 56 5.80 -4.30 0.76
N LYS A 57 7.09 -3.96 0.65
CA LYS A 57 8.19 -4.93 0.54
C LYS A 57 8.39 -5.78 1.79
N LYS A 58 8.02 -5.28 2.98
CA LYS A 58 8.04 -6.06 4.23
C LYS A 58 6.89 -7.07 4.33
N CYS A 59 5.89 -7.01 3.45
CA CYS A 59 4.75 -7.92 3.48
C CYS A 59 5.20 -9.35 3.12
N PRO A 60 5.18 -10.32 4.05
CA PRO A 60 5.67 -11.67 3.78
C PRO A 60 4.75 -12.44 2.83
N SER A 61 3.46 -12.07 2.80
CA SER A 61 2.45 -12.78 2.02
C SER A 61 2.27 -12.25 0.59
N GLY A 62 2.91 -11.13 0.24
CA GLY A 62 2.79 -10.52 -1.09
C GLY A 62 1.39 -9.99 -1.43
N ALA A 63 0.53 -9.79 -0.43
CA ALA A 63 -0.84 -9.31 -0.60
C ALA A 63 -0.95 -7.86 -1.09
N LEU A 64 0.09 -7.08 -0.84
CA LEU A 64 0.21 -5.69 -1.24
C LEU A 64 1.15 -5.58 -2.42
N LYS A 65 0.71 -4.86 -3.45
CA LYS A 65 1.54 -4.49 -4.61
C LYS A 65 1.50 -2.99 -4.80
N TYR A 66 2.51 -2.45 -5.45
CA TYR A 66 2.54 -1.02 -5.79
C TYR A 66 3.00 -0.78 -7.23
N LYS A 67 2.57 0.36 -7.76
CA LYS A 67 2.96 0.89 -9.05
C LYS A 67 3.24 2.38 -8.89
N LEU A 68 4.47 2.78 -9.22
CA LEU A 68 4.85 4.18 -9.18
C LEU A 68 4.44 4.88 -10.48
N HIS A 69 3.84 6.05 -10.33
CA HIS A 69 3.56 6.98 -11.41
C HIS A 69 4.82 7.82 -11.54
N LYS A 70 5.83 7.29 -12.25
CA LYS A 70 7.04 8.04 -12.58
C LYS A 70 6.61 9.29 -13.34
N LYS A 71 6.74 10.48 -12.75
CA LYS A 71 7.04 11.66 -13.56
C LYS A 71 8.41 11.40 -14.15
N GLU A 72 8.47 11.26 -15.46
CA GLU A 72 9.72 11.28 -16.21
C GLU A 72 10.56 12.46 -15.70
N MET A 73 11.66 12.17 -15.00
CA MET A 73 12.76 13.11 -14.93
C MET A 73 13.40 13.08 -16.31
N ALA A 74 12.86 13.90 -17.21
CA ALA A 74 13.54 14.27 -18.44
C ALA A 74 14.82 15.03 -18.03
N TYR A 75 15.96 14.45 -18.37
CA TYR A 75 17.28 15.07 -18.28
C TYR A 75 17.48 16.00 -19.48
#